data_AF-A2FKB7-F1
#
_entry.id   AF-A2FKB7-F1
#
_cell.length_a   1.000
_cell.length_b   1.000
_cell.length_c   1.000
_cell.angle_alpha   90.00
_cell.angle_beta   90.00
_cell.angle_gamma   90.00
#
_symmetry.space_group_name_H-M   'P 1'
#
loop_
_entity.id
_entity.type
_entity.pdbx_description
1 polymer ?
#
loop_
_entity_poly.entity_id
_entity_poly.type
_entity_poly.pdbx_seq_one_letter_code
_entity_poly.pdbx_strand_id
1 'polypeptide(L)'
;MFFIFFSYALSHPGHDHHHHHHHGDEDSDDELDFNPPNFTSSDDPDSPYYVPGKYNPKLHHPVDKDGNLICAKNAYENEYGCQCNDSFPLGDPYDTVQGCYNCKDKCSEYAFCQYPGNCKCFDDYTGDGLKCIQIQPSINFVYRENKTFAKVRMIYASDDQMTEAWCKFEETIVKAIEVDPDYVLCKIPREKDRRILVSISKDRKSWSKEGVLTENVEDTTDYSKNRLCLIIFIISLIILTIILMHAKDPVQTVKQPFAVQKARPRRYIL
;
A
#
# COMPACT_ATOMS: atom_id res chain seq x y z
N MET A 1 6.25 45.97 25.24
CA MET A 1 7.62 45.59 24.88
C MET A 1 7.87 44.22 25.49
N PHE A 2 7.50 43.16 24.77
CA PHE A 2 7.68 41.77 25.20
C PHE A 2 8.79 41.16 24.34
N PHE A 3 9.94 40.87 24.95
CA PHE A 3 11.01 40.12 24.31
C PHE A 3 10.78 38.63 24.59
N ILE A 4 10.49 37.86 23.54
CA ILE A 4 10.50 36.40 23.57
C ILE A 4 11.83 35.96 22.96
N PHE A 5 12.70 35.37 23.78
CA PHE A 5 13.92 34.70 23.34
C PHE A 5 13.57 33.28 22.86
N PHE A 6 13.87 32.97 21.60
CA PHE A 6 13.93 31.60 21.09
C PHE A 6 15.39 31.14 21.05
N SER A 7 15.74 30.21 21.94
CA SER A 7 17.02 29.51 21.92
C SER A 7 16.90 28.28 21.01
N TYR A 8 17.68 28.23 19.93
CA TYR A 8 17.85 27.04 19.11
C TYR A 8 19.06 26.24 19.62
N ALA A 9 18.82 25.00 20.04
CA ALA A 9 19.86 24.02 20.36
C ALA A 9 20.23 23.24 19.09
N LEU A 10 21.51 23.29 18.72
CA LEU A 10 22.12 22.48 17.66
C LEU A 10 22.51 21.11 18.23
N SER A 11 21.99 20.04 17.64
CA SER A 11 22.36 18.65 17.93
C SER A 11 23.09 18.07 16.71
N HIS A 12 24.29 17.53 16.93
CA HIS A 12 25.07 16.77 15.94
C HIS A 12 24.61 15.31 15.89
N PRO A 13 24.66 14.64 14.73
CA PRO A 13 24.77 13.19 14.67
C PRO A 13 26.14 12.78 14.16
N GLY A 14 26.81 11.92 14.93
CA GLY A 14 27.90 11.08 14.46
C GLY A 14 27.49 9.62 14.62
N HIS A 15 27.50 8.86 13.53
CA HIS A 15 27.66 7.40 13.57
C HIS A 15 28.02 6.85 12.19
N ASP A 16 29.27 6.44 12.04
CA ASP A 16 29.75 5.58 10.94
C ASP A 16 29.48 4.12 11.31
N HIS A 17 28.93 3.35 10.37
CA HIS A 17 28.88 1.88 10.43
C HIS A 17 29.53 1.28 9.18
N HIS A 18 30.62 0.53 9.42
CA HIS A 18 31.30 -0.32 8.46
C HIS A 18 30.42 -1.50 8.04
N HIS A 19 30.28 -1.72 6.72
CA HIS A 19 29.74 -2.95 6.15
C HIS A 19 30.89 -3.89 5.71
N HIS A 20 30.82 -5.14 6.17
CA HIS A 20 31.65 -6.26 5.72
C HIS A 20 31.13 -6.81 4.39
N HIS A 21 32.05 -6.95 3.42
CA HIS A 21 31.88 -7.75 2.21
C HIS A 21 32.03 -9.25 2.53
N HIS A 22 31.12 -10.08 2.04
CA HIS A 22 31.36 -11.50 1.82
C HIS A 22 31.07 -11.84 0.35
N HIS A 23 32.14 -12.22 -0.35
CA HIS A 23 32.18 -12.94 -1.62
C HIS A 23 32.20 -14.44 -1.32
N GLY A 24 31.62 -15.26 -2.20
CA GLY A 24 31.82 -16.70 -2.19
C GLY A 24 30.76 -17.43 -2.99
N ASP A 25 30.99 -17.52 -4.29
CA ASP A 25 30.23 -18.30 -5.27
C ASP A 25 30.50 -19.81 -5.09
N GLU A 26 29.47 -20.64 -5.20
CA GLU A 26 29.60 -22.07 -5.54
C GLU A 26 28.50 -22.42 -6.54
N ASP A 27 28.93 -22.69 -7.78
CA ASP A 27 28.12 -23.20 -8.89
C ASP A 27 27.86 -24.71 -8.68
N SER A 28 26.59 -25.09 -8.52
CA SER A 28 26.14 -26.48 -8.65
C SER A 28 25.13 -26.59 -9.79
N ASP A 29 25.51 -27.36 -10.82
CA ASP A 29 24.66 -27.73 -11.94
C ASP A 29 23.60 -28.76 -11.48
N ASP A 30 22.47 -28.27 -10.98
CA ASP A 30 21.28 -29.09 -10.68
C ASP A 30 20.34 -29.16 -11.89
N GLU A 31 19.92 -30.39 -12.22
CA GLU A 31 18.83 -30.66 -13.16
C GLU A 31 17.59 -29.85 -12.78
N LEU A 32 17.10 -29.04 -13.73
CA LEU A 32 15.90 -28.21 -13.60
C LEU A 32 14.65 -29.10 -13.53
N ASP A 33 14.32 -29.54 -12.32
CA ASP A 33 12.96 -29.93 -11.97
C ASP A 33 12.09 -28.67 -12.09
N PHE A 34 11.22 -28.63 -13.12
CA PHE A 34 10.30 -27.52 -13.39
C PHE A 34 9.15 -27.50 -12.36
N ASN A 35 9.48 -27.37 -11.07
CA ASN A 35 8.55 -26.86 -10.09
C ASN A 35 8.68 -25.32 -10.07
N PRO A 36 7.59 -24.57 -10.26
CA PRO A 36 7.64 -23.11 -10.20
C PRO A 36 8.21 -22.66 -8.84
N PRO A 37 9.29 -21.84 -8.85
CA PRO A 37 10.01 -21.47 -7.65
C PRO A 37 9.22 -20.43 -6.84
N ASN A 38 8.27 -20.89 -6.01
CA ASN A 38 7.74 -20.24 -4.80
C ASN A 38 6.47 -20.90 -4.23
N PHE A 39 6.14 -22.14 -4.61
CA PHE A 39 4.98 -22.82 -4.02
C PHE A 39 5.36 -23.43 -2.66
N THR A 40 5.24 -22.66 -1.57
CA THR A 40 5.19 -23.23 -0.23
C THR A 40 3.82 -23.84 -0.02
N SER A 41 3.74 -25.17 0.16
CA SER A 41 2.51 -25.84 0.55
C SER A 41 2.08 -25.33 1.93
N SER A 42 1.20 -24.34 1.97
CA SER A 42 0.48 -24.00 3.18
C SER A 42 -0.49 -25.15 3.46
N ASP A 43 -0.27 -25.86 4.57
CA ASP A 43 -1.16 -26.89 5.11
C ASP A 43 -2.45 -26.23 5.65
N ASP A 44 -3.15 -25.47 4.81
CA ASP A 44 -4.43 -24.85 5.12
C ASP A 44 -5.54 -25.80 4.64
N PRO A 45 -6.26 -26.48 5.55
CA PRO A 45 -7.25 -27.50 5.19
C PRO A 45 -8.47 -26.95 4.42
N ASP A 46 -8.63 -25.62 4.36
CA ASP A 46 -9.66 -24.93 3.58
C ASP A 46 -9.13 -24.38 2.24
N SER A 47 -7.85 -24.60 1.89
CA SER A 47 -7.30 -24.19 0.61
C SER A 47 -7.84 -25.07 -0.54
N PRO A 48 -8.43 -24.49 -1.60
CA PRO A 48 -8.90 -25.24 -2.77
C PRO A 48 -7.74 -25.83 -3.61
N TYR A 49 -6.49 -25.61 -3.21
CA TYR A 49 -5.28 -26.10 -3.85
C TYR A 49 -4.72 -27.32 -3.12
N TYR A 50 -5.42 -28.45 -3.24
CA TYR A 50 -4.90 -29.74 -2.79
C TYR A 50 -3.71 -30.14 -3.66
N VAL A 51 -2.50 -29.99 -3.13
CA VAL A 51 -1.27 -30.55 -3.73
C VAL A 51 -1.19 -32.03 -3.30
N PRO A 52 -1.16 -32.99 -4.23
CA PRO A 52 -1.09 -34.40 -3.89
C PRO A 52 0.30 -34.71 -3.34
N GLY A 53 0.44 -34.75 -2.00
CA GLY A 53 1.76 -35.00 -1.43
C GLY A 53 1.90 -34.79 0.08
N LYS A 54 0.98 -35.31 0.90
CA LYS A 54 1.23 -35.81 2.26
C LYS A 54 -0.05 -36.39 2.84
N TYR A 55 -0.18 -37.70 2.66
CA TYR A 55 -1.27 -38.51 3.16
C TYR A 55 -1.38 -38.39 4.69
N ASN A 56 -2.47 -37.83 5.18
CA ASN A 56 -2.81 -37.86 6.61
C ASN A 56 -3.55 -39.19 6.87
N PRO A 57 -2.94 -40.18 7.54
CA PRO A 57 -3.45 -41.56 7.63
C PRO A 57 -4.66 -41.72 8.57
N LYS A 58 -5.44 -40.64 8.79
CA LYS A 58 -6.64 -40.62 9.63
C LYS A 58 -7.88 -40.11 8.89
N LEU A 59 -7.87 -40.00 7.57
CA LEU A 59 -9.13 -39.94 6.83
C LEU A 59 -9.73 -41.34 6.84
N HIS A 60 -10.87 -41.49 7.52
CA HIS A 60 -11.71 -42.67 7.41
C HIS A 60 -12.06 -42.86 5.94
N HIS A 61 -11.43 -43.84 5.29
CA HIS A 61 -11.81 -44.20 3.94
C HIS A 61 -13.29 -44.60 3.93
N PRO A 62 -14.05 -44.21 2.89
CA PRO A 62 -15.43 -44.64 2.77
C PRO A 62 -15.47 -46.17 2.68
N VAL A 63 -16.20 -46.79 3.59
CA VAL A 63 -16.47 -48.23 3.60
C VAL A 63 -17.98 -48.47 3.51
N ASP A 64 -18.38 -49.59 2.93
CA ASP A 64 -19.78 -50.01 2.91
C ASP A 64 -20.23 -50.54 4.28
N LYS A 65 -21.47 -51.02 4.35
CA LYS A 65 -22.05 -51.57 5.58
C LYS A 65 -21.36 -52.84 6.06
N ASP A 66 -20.66 -53.53 5.17
CA ASP A 66 -19.95 -54.78 5.42
C ASP A 66 -18.46 -54.53 5.73
N GLY A 67 -18.03 -53.26 5.69
CA GLY A 67 -16.65 -52.84 5.94
C GLY A 67 -15.74 -52.94 4.72
N ASN A 68 -16.28 -53.18 3.52
CA ASN A 68 -15.48 -53.19 2.30
C ASN A 68 -15.16 -51.76 1.85
N LEU A 69 -13.97 -51.57 1.30
CA LEU A 69 -13.53 -50.28 0.80
C LEU A 69 -14.38 -49.84 -0.40
N ILE A 70 -14.84 -48.59 -0.40
CA ILE A 70 -15.57 -48.00 -1.53
C ILE A 70 -14.62 -47.08 -2.28
N CYS A 71 -14.25 -47.47 -3.50
CA CYS A 71 -13.51 -46.59 -4.40
C CYS A 71 -14.45 -45.68 -5.19
N ALA A 72 -13.99 -44.45 -5.44
CA ALA A 72 -14.73 -43.46 -6.20
C ALA A 72 -14.80 -43.81 -7.70
N LYS A 73 -15.53 -42.98 -8.46
CA LYS A 73 -15.64 -43.13 -9.91
C LYS A 73 -14.24 -43.08 -10.56
N ASN A 74 -14.02 -43.95 -11.54
CA ASN A 74 -12.75 -44.10 -12.27
C ASN A 74 -11.54 -44.48 -11.37
N ALA A 75 -11.80 -45.03 -10.18
CA ALA A 75 -10.79 -45.64 -9.34
C ALA A 75 -11.02 -47.17 -9.25
N TYR A 76 -9.98 -47.89 -8.85
CA TYR A 76 -10.03 -49.33 -8.55
C TYR A 76 -9.32 -49.62 -7.23
N GLU A 77 -9.69 -50.73 -6.59
CA GLU A 77 -9.05 -51.20 -5.36
C GLU A 77 -7.80 -52.03 -5.69
N ASN A 78 -6.69 -51.76 -4.98
CA ASN A 78 -5.45 -52.51 -5.00
C ASN A 78 -4.99 -52.86 -3.56
N GLU A 79 -3.83 -53.50 -3.41
CA GLU A 79 -3.30 -53.90 -2.09
C GLU A 79 -2.97 -52.73 -1.14
N TYR A 80 -2.91 -51.51 -1.66
CA TYR A 80 -2.63 -50.27 -0.93
C TYR A 80 -3.88 -49.38 -0.74
N GLY A 81 -5.04 -49.78 -1.26
CA GLY A 81 -6.29 -49.03 -1.19
C GLY A 81 -6.85 -48.65 -2.57
N CYS A 82 -7.57 -47.54 -2.65
CA CYS A 82 -8.12 -47.06 -3.92
C CYS A 82 -7.06 -46.28 -4.71
N GLN A 83 -6.95 -46.59 -6.00
CA GLN A 83 -6.06 -45.94 -6.95
C GLN A 83 -6.84 -45.48 -8.19
N CYS A 84 -6.49 -44.33 -8.73
CA CYS A 84 -7.08 -43.85 -9.98
C CYS A 84 -6.65 -44.71 -11.18
N ASN A 85 -7.56 -44.91 -12.13
CA ASN A 85 -7.25 -45.54 -13.41
C ASN A 85 -6.22 -44.72 -14.21
N ASP A 86 -5.37 -45.38 -15.00
CA ASP A 86 -4.35 -44.72 -15.85
C ASP A 86 -4.94 -43.69 -16.82
N SER A 87 -6.18 -43.89 -17.27
CA SER A 87 -6.90 -42.95 -18.16
C SER A 87 -7.48 -41.73 -17.43
N PHE A 88 -7.48 -41.73 -16.10
CA PHE A 88 -8.03 -40.70 -15.22
C PHE A 88 -7.08 -40.43 -14.04
N PRO A 89 -5.84 -39.98 -14.29
CA PRO A 89 -4.79 -39.98 -13.27
C PRO A 89 -4.94 -38.87 -12.20
N LEU A 90 -5.94 -37.99 -12.30
CA LEU A 90 -6.10 -36.83 -11.43
C LEU A 90 -7.30 -37.00 -10.50
N GLY A 91 -7.30 -36.29 -9.36
CA GLY A 91 -8.38 -36.29 -8.38
C GLY A 91 -8.09 -37.16 -7.16
N ASP A 92 -9.13 -37.39 -6.36
CA ASP A 92 -9.06 -38.24 -5.17
C ASP A 92 -9.83 -39.54 -5.41
N PRO A 93 -9.18 -40.72 -5.37
CA PRO A 93 -9.83 -42.02 -5.57
C PRO A 93 -10.81 -42.40 -4.45
N TYR A 94 -10.89 -41.63 -3.36
CA TYR A 94 -11.85 -41.78 -2.28
C TYR A 94 -12.98 -40.73 -2.29
N ASP A 95 -12.88 -39.67 -3.10
CA ASP A 95 -13.95 -38.68 -3.22
C ASP A 95 -15.11 -39.25 -4.04
N THR A 96 -16.15 -39.73 -3.36
CA THR A 96 -17.34 -40.31 -4.01
C THR A 96 -18.11 -39.37 -4.93
N VAL A 97 -17.89 -38.04 -4.84
CA VAL A 97 -18.57 -37.03 -5.67
C VAL A 97 -17.77 -36.76 -6.95
N GLN A 98 -16.49 -36.41 -6.82
CA GLN A 98 -15.66 -36.06 -7.98
C GLN A 98 -14.98 -37.30 -8.58
N GLY A 99 -14.42 -38.14 -7.72
CA GLY A 99 -13.59 -39.29 -8.06
C GLY A 99 -12.36 -38.89 -8.87
N CYS A 100 -11.88 -39.85 -9.65
CA CYS A 100 -10.76 -39.64 -10.54
C CYS A 100 -11.22 -39.09 -11.89
N TYR A 101 -10.47 -38.17 -12.46
CA TYR A 101 -10.78 -37.50 -13.71
C TYR A 101 -9.53 -37.26 -14.57
N ASN A 102 -9.75 -36.84 -15.80
CA ASN A 102 -8.72 -36.42 -16.75
C ASN A 102 -9.09 -35.05 -17.32
N CYS A 103 -8.11 -34.40 -17.93
CA CYS A 103 -8.34 -33.14 -18.64
C CYS A 103 -8.81 -33.45 -20.05
N LYS A 104 -9.79 -32.69 -20.52
CA LYS A 104 -10.24 -32.78 -21.93
C LYS A 104 -9.12 -32.40 -22.89
N ASP A 105 -8.33 -31.41 -22.50
CA ASP A 105 -7.22 -30.84 -23.26
C ASP A 105 -5.98 -30.72 -22.36
N LYS A 106 -4.80 -30.63 -22.97
CA LYS A 106 -3.57 -30.33 -22.24
C LYS A 106 -3.58 -28.87 -21.80
N CYS A 107 -3.63 -28.64 -20.49
CA CYS A 107 -3.61 -27.30 -19.91
C CYS A 107 -2.29 -26.56 -20.17
N SER A 108 -2.36 -25.22 -20.12
CA SER A 108 -1.19 -24.35 -20.09
C SER A 108 -0.25 -24.71 -18.94
N GLU A 109 1.04 -24.34 -19.04
CA GLU A 109 2.00 -24.46 -17.94
C GLU A 109 1.61 -23.64 -16.70
N TYR A 110 0.78 -22.60 -16.88
CA TYR A 110 0.24 -21.75 -15.81
C TYR A 110 -1.22 -22.06 -15.47
N ALA A 111 -1.64 -23.29 -15.73
CA ALA A 111 -2.96 -23.80 -15.41
C ALA A 111 -2.88 -25.18 -14.78
N PHE A 112 -3.91 -25.51 -14.02
CA PHE A 112 -4.16 -26.85 -13.53
C PHE A 112 -5.49 -27.36 -14.07
N CYS A 113 -5.67 -28.67 -13.95
CA CYS A 113 -6.88 -29.32 -14.42
C CYS A 113 -7.89 -29.41 -13.28
N GLN A 114 -9.00 -28.70 -13.42
CA GLN A 114 -10.06 -28.69 -12.45
C GLN A 114 -11.18 -29.67 -12.86
N TYR A 115 -11.70 -30.44 -11.91
CA TYR A 115 -12.88 -31.27 -12.12
C TYR A 115 -14.03 -30.43 -12.75
N PRO A 116 -14.73 -30.92 -13.81
CA PRO A 116 -14.68 -32.26 -14.40
C PRO A 116 -13.74 -32.37 -15.63
N GLY A 117 -12.52 -31.84 -15.54
CA GLY A 117 -11.51 -31.93 -16.60
C GLY A 117 -11.32 -30.68 -17.45
N ASN A 118 -11.68 -29.50 -16.93
CA ASN A 118 -11.44 -28.23 -17.61
C ASN A 118 -10.17 -27.58 -17.05
N CYS A 119 -9.41 -26.90 -17.89
CA CYS A 119 -8.23 -26.17 -17.44
C CYS A 119 -8.64 -24.88 -16.74
N LYS A 120 -8.00 -24.57 -15.61
CA LYS A 120 -8.15 -23.32 -14.87
C LYS A 120 -6.77 -22.73 -14.61
N CYS A 121 -6.61 -21.44 -14.89
CA CYS A 121 -5.36 -20.73 -14.61
C CYS A 121 -5.10 -20.67 -13.09
N PHE A 122 -3.82 -20.61 -12.69
CA PHE A 122 -3.46 -20.28 -11.31
C PHE A 122 -3.93 -18.86 -10.92
N ASP A 123 -4.02 -18.54 -9.62
CA ASP A 123 -4.66 -17.32 -9.12
C ASP A 123 -4.11 -16.02 -9.73
N ASP A 124 -2.80 -15.95 -9.98
CA ASP A 124 -2.16 -14.78 -10.60
C ASP A 124 -2.26 -14.73 -12.13
N TYR A 125 -3.06 -15.59 -12.74
CA TYR A 125 -3.21 -15.71 -14.18
C TYR A 125 -4.68 -15.69 -14.58
N THR A 126 -4.94 -15.10 -15.74
CA THR A 126 -6.27 -15.03 -16.34
C THR A 126 -6.26 -15.64 -17.73
N GLY A 127 -7.41 -16.18 -18.15
CA GLY A 127 -7.55 -16.85 -19.44
C GLY A 127 -8.55 -18.01 -19.41
N ASP A 128 -8.43 -18.90 -20.39
CA ASP A 128 -9.29 -20.08 -20.56
C ASP A 128 -8.66 -21.38 -20.03
N GLY A 129 -7.50 -21.30 -19.37
CA GLY A 129 -6.73 -22.44 -18.89
C GLY A 129 -5.86 -23.13 -19.95
N LEU A 130 -6.17 -22.95 -21.24
CA LEU A 130 -5.30 -23.39 -22.34
C LEU A 130 -4.25 -22.31 -22.66
N LYS A 131 -4.64 -21.05 -22.51
CA LYS A 131 -3.78 -19.89 -22.56
C LYS A 131 -4.03 -19.05 -21.31
N CYS A 132 -3.01 -18.97 -20.48
CA CYS A 132 -3.03 -18.17 -19.26
C CYS A 132 -2.05 -17.02 -19.39
N ILE A 133 -2.48 -15.83 -18.99
CA ILE A 133 -1.71 -14.59 -19.04
C ILE A 133 -1.65 -14.05 -17.62
N GLN A 134 -0.46 -13.68 -17.16
CA GLN A 134 -0.28 -13.13 -15.82
C GLN A 134 -1.11 -11.85 -15.66
N ILE A 135 -1.85 -11.77 -14.55
CA ILE A 135 -2.63 -10.59 -14.18
C ILE A 135 -1.65 -9.47 -13.87
N GLN A 136 -1.76 -8.36 -14.59
CA GLN A 136 -0.92 -7.20 -14.37
C GLN A 136 -1.66 -6.19 -13.48
N PRO A 137 -1.02 -5.63 -12.45
CA PRO A 137 -1.63 -4.58 -11.66
C PRO A 137 -1.87 -3.35 -12.53
N SER A 138 -3.01 -2.69 -12.31
CA SER A 138 -3.36 -1.46 -13.01
C SER A 138 -3.12 -0.27 -12.11
N ILE A 139 -2.42 0.75 -12.63
CA ILE A 139 -2.20 1.99 -11.88
C ILE A 139 -3.48 2.82 -11.90
N ASN A 140 -3.99 3.16 -10.71
CA ASN A 140 -5.10 4.11 -10.57
C ASN A 140 -4.56 5.54 -10.54
N PHE A 141 -3.64 5.84 -9.62
CA PHE A 141 -2.91 7.11 -9.60
C PHE A 141 -1.56 6.98 -8.92
N VAL A 142 -0.64 7.86 -9.29
CA VAL A 142 0.73 7.91 -8.77
C VAL A 142 0.96 9.29 -8.18
N TYR A 143 1.34 9.35 -6.91
CA TYR A 143 1.62 10.61 -6.25
C TYR A 143 2.91 10.55 -5.45
N ARG A 144 3.51 11.72 -5.30
CA ARG A 144 4.76 11.90 -4.56
C ARG A 144 4.45 12.10 -3.08
N GLU A 145 4.60 11.07 -2.26
CA GLU A 145 4.41 11.18 -0.81
C GLU A 145 5.43 12.14 -0.17
N ASN A 146 6.68 12.14 -0.66
CA ASN A 146 7.66 13.17 -0.36
C ASN A 146 8.75 13.22 -1.44
N LYS A 147 9.81 14.02 -1.24
CA LYS A 147 10.90 14.15 -2.23
C LYS A 147 11.57 12.82 -2.61
N THR A 148 11.52 11.83 -1.72
CA THR A 148 12.22 10.56 -1.84
C THR A 148 11.32 9.40 -2.24
N PHE A 149 10.01 9.46 -1.95
CA PHE A 149 9.10 8.33 -2.17
C PHE A 149 7.91 8.69 -3.07
N ALA A 150 7.56 7.73 -3.92
CA ALA A 150 6.34 7.74 -4.70
C ALA A 150 5.42 6.63 -4.18
N LYS A 151 4.16 6.99 -3.96
CA LYS A 151 3.09 6.08 -3.58
C LYS A 151 2.22 5.85 -4.81
N VAL A 152 2.17 4.60 -5.25
CA VAL A 152 1.43 4.16 -6.42
C VAL A 152 0.18 3.46 -5.94
N ARG A 153 -0.99 4.09 -6.08
CA ARG A 153 -2.25 3.42 -5.80
C ARG A 153 -2.64 2.59 -7.01
N MET A 154 -2.97 1.33 -6.78
CA MET A 154 -3.21 0.35 -7.81
C MET A 154 -4.54 -0.36 -7.64
N ILE A 155 -4.93 -1.10 -8.66
CA ILE A 155 -6.01 -2.06 -8.65
C ILE A 155 -5.40 -3.38 -9.13
N TYR A 156 -5.43 -4.39 -8.27
CA TYR A 156 -4.96 -5.74 -8.58
C TYR A 156 -6.14 -6.70 -8.54
N ALA A 157 -6.43 -7.36 -9.65
CA ALA A 157 -7.60 -8.21 -9.82
C ALA A 157 -7.33 -9.69 -9.47
N SER A 158 -6.27 -9.96 -8.72
CA SER A 158 -5.96 -11.30 -8.20
C SER A 158 -6.51 -11.43 -6.78
N ASP A 159 -6.94 -12.63 -6.42
CA ASP A 159 -7.28 -12.98 -5.04
C ASP A 159 -6.01 -13.16 -4.18
N ASP A 160 -4.85 -13.37 -4.82
CA ASP A 160 -3.55 -13.46 -4.14
C ASP A 160 -3.05 -12.07 -3.71
N GLN A 161 -2.54 -11.99 -2.48
CA GLN A 161 -1.94 -10.77 -1.98
C GLN A 161 -0.57 -10.57 -2.62
N MET A 162 -0.37 -9.41 -3.24
CA MET A 162 0.95 -9.07 -3.79
C MET A 162 1.93 -8.86 -2.63
N THR A 163 2.85 -9.80 -2.45
CA THR A 163 3.89 -9.74 -1.40
C THR A 163 5.13 -8.98 -1.84
N GLU A 164 5.41 -8.95 -3.14
CA GLU A 164 6.55 -8.24 -3.73
C GLU A 164 6.13 -7.43 -4.94
N ALA A 165 6.75 -6.26 -5.11
CA ALA A 165 6.51 -5.37 -6.24
C ALA A 165 7.77 -4.60 -6.64
N TRP A 166 7.79 -4.13 -7.88
CA TRP A 166 8.82 -3.29 -8.46
C TRP A 166 8.18 -2.07 -9.12
N CYS A 167 8.77 -0.90 -8.92
CA CYS A 167 8.42 0.30 -9.65
C CYS A 167 9.49 0.61 -10.69
N LYS A 168 9.07 0.96 -11.89
CA LYS A 168 9.93 1.45 -12.97
C LYS A 168 9.65 2.92 -13.20
N PHE A 169 10.64 3.75 -12.92
CA PHE A 169 10.65 5.19 -13.16
C PHE A 169 11.42 5.44 -14.46
N GLU A 170 10.70 5.60 -15.57
CA GLU A 170 11.25 5.62 -16.93
C GLU A 170 12.11 4.37 -17.21
N GLU A 171 13.44 4.47 -17.11
CA GLU A 171 14.38 3.37 -17.34
C GLU A 171 14.89 2.71 -16.06
N THR A 172 14.67 3.34 -14.90
CA THR A 172 15.22 2.86 -13.62
C THR A 172 14.21 2.01 -12.88
N ILE A 173 14.55 0.75 -12.62
CA ILE A 173 13.74 -0.18 -11.85
C ILE A 173 14.21 -0.19 -10.39
N VAL A 174 13.29 -0.02 -9.46
CA VAL A 174 13.54 -0.13 -8.02
C VAL A 174 12.58 -1.16 -7.42
N LYS A 175 13.05 -1.91 -6.41
CA LYS A 175 12.17 -2.76 -5.60
C LYS A 175 11.30 -1.85 -4.72
N ALA A 176 10.04 -2.23 -4.54
CA ALA A 176 9.16 -1.57 -3.58
C ALA A 176 9.70 -1.73 -2.16
N ILE A 177 9.53 -0.69 -1.36
CA ILE A 177 9.86 -0.71 0.08
C ILE A 177 8.70 -1.31 0.86
N GLU A 178 7.47 -1.00 0.44
CA GLU A 178 6.25 -1.45 1.07
C GLU A 178 5.26 -1.85 -0.03
N VAL A 179 4.58 -2.96 0.20
CA VAL A 179 3.53 -3.47 -0.68
C VAL A 179 2.30 -3.73 0.17
N ASP A 180 1.22 -3.04 -0.16
CA ASP A 180 -0.09 -3.13 0.45
C ASP A 180 -1.11 -3.50 -0.65
N PRO A 181 -2.26 -4.13 -0.33
CA PRO A 181 -3.28 -4.44 -1.32
C PRO A 181 -3.73 -3.22 -2.17
N ASP A 182 -3.74 -2.02 -1.58
CA ASP A 182 -4.20 -0.81 -2.26
C ASP A 182 -3.06 -0.02 -2.93
N TYR A 183 -1.83 -0.14 -2.44
CA TYR A 183 -0.71 0.68 -2.92
C TYR A 183 0.66 0.03 -2.83
N VAL A 184 1.60 0.59 -3.59
CA VAL A 184 3.01 0.27 -3.52
C VAL A 184 3.80 1.53 -3.22
N LEU A 185 4.73 1.46 -2.26
CA LEU A 185 5.63 2.54 -1.92
C LEU A 185 7.03 2.28 -2.49
N CYS A 186 7.53 3.21 -3.30
CA CYS A 186 8.81 3.05 -4.00
C CYS A 186 9.72 4.27 -3.82
N LYS A 187 11.03 4.01 -3.71
CA LYS A 187 12.05 5.06 -3.66
C LYS A 187 12.29 5.66 -5.04
N ILE A 188 12.17 6.97 -5.15
CA ILE A 188 12.46 7.73 -6.36
C ILE A 188 14.00 7.78 -6.54
N PRO A 189 14.56 7.23 -7.63
CA PRO A 189 16.00 7.04 -7.77
C PRO A 189 16.80 8.35 -7.91
N ARG A 190 16.18 9.43 -8.42
CA ARG A 190 16.76 10.78 -8.49
C ARG A 190 15.64 11.82 -8.42
N GLU A 191 15.89 12.95 -7.76
CA GLU A 191 15.01 14.11 -7.86
C GLU A 191 15.00 14.60 -9.32
N LYS A 192 13.85 14.47 -9.98
CA LYS A 192 13.59 15.12 -11.26
C LYS A 192 12.43 16.09 -11.06
N ASP A 193 12.62 17.34 -11.48
CA ASP A 193 11.60 18.41 -11.47
C ASP A 193 10.60 18.29 -12.63
N ARG A 194 10.43 17.08 -13.17
CA ARG A 194 9.63 16.82 -14.37
C ARG A 194 8.64 15.70 -14.11
N ARG A 195 7.60 15.65 -14.95
CA ARG A 195 6.65 14.54 -15.00
C ARG A 195 7.41 13.25 -15.28
N ILE A 196 7.35 12.29 -14.35
CA ILE A 196 8.03 10.99 -14.46
C ILE A 196 6.97 9.94 -14.81
N LEU A 197 7.23 9.12 -15.81
CA LEU A 197 6.40 7.96 -16.13
C LEU A 197 6.76 6.81 -15.18
N VAL A 198 5.73 6.22 -14.58
CA VAL A 198 5.87 5.15 -13.59
C VAL A 198 5.05 3.95 -14.04
N SER A 199 5.65 2.77 -14.06
CA SER A 199 4.95 1.50 -14.19
C SER A 199 5.29 0.59 -13.01
N ILE A 200 4.41 -0.38 -12.75
CA ILE A 200 4.57 -1.33 -11.64
C ILE A 200 4.54 -2.77 -12.17
N SER A 201 5.21 -3.68 -11.47
CA SER A 201 5.32 -5.09 -11.83
C SER A 201 5.41 -5.96 -10.58
N LYS A 202 4.83 -7.17 -10.61
CA LYS A 202 4.97 -8.22 -9.58
C LYS A 202 6.19 -9.13 -9.82
N ASP A 203 6.77 -9.15 -11.02
CA ASP A 203 7.80 -10.13 -11.39
C ASP A 203 9.00 -9.53 -12.12
N ARG A 204 9.06 -8.19 -12.21
CA ARG A 204 10.06 -7.39 -12.93
C ARG A 204 10.07 -7.60 -14.45
N LYS A 205 9.17 -8.41 -15.01
CA LYS A 205 9.10 -8.73 -16.44
C LYS A 205 7.82 -8.15 -17.07
N SER A 206 6.69 -8.35 -16.40
CA SER A 206 5.36 -7.92 -16.79
C SER A 206 5.03 -6.57 -16.16
N TRP A 207 4.92 -5.52 -16.98
CA TRP A 207 4.73 -4.14 -16.50
C TRP A 207 3.30 -3.65 -16.77
N SER A 208 2.75 -2.93 -15.80
CA SER A 208 1.52 -2.17 -15.96
C SER A 208 1.64 -1.12 -17.07
N LYS A 209 0.49 -0.60 -17.50
CA LYS A 209 0.46 0.67 -18.23
C LYS A 209 1.11 1.78 -17.40
N GLU A 210 1.76 2.71 -18.08
CA GLU A 210 2.43 3.84 -17.44
C GLU A 210 1.42 4.82 -16.83
N GLY A 211 1.63 5.19 -15.57
CA GLY A 211 1.03 6.32 -14.90
C GLY A 211 1.99 7.50 -14.85
N VAL A 212 1.46 8.70 -14.62
CA VAL A 212 2.28 9.91 -14.47
C VAL A 212 2.41 10.23 -12.99
N LEU A 213 3.65 10.30 -12.48
CA LEU A 213 3.94 10.81 -11.14
C LEU A 213 3.56 12.29 -11.09
N THR A 214 2.44 12.58 -10.45
CA THR A 214 2.06 13.96 -10.13
C THR A 214 2.66 14.36 -8.80
N GLU A 215 3.09 15.61 -8.70
CA GLU A 215 3.36 16.19 -7.38
C GLU A 215 2.10 16.06 -6.55
N ASN A 216 2.26 15.64 -5.30
CA ASN A 216 1.16 15.68 -4.37
C ASN A 216 0.65 17.13 -4.38
N VAL A 217 -0.61 17.30 -4.77
CA VAL A 217 -1.35 18.54 -4.47
C VAL A 217 -1.72 18.53 -2.99
N GLU A 218 -0.84 17.99 -2.13
CA GLU A 218 -0.93 18.10 -0.70
C GLU A 218 -0.80 19.59 -0.40
N ASP A 219 -1.99 20.17 -0.29
CA ASP A 219 -2.31 21.12 0.73
C ASP A 219 -1.50 22.41 0.66
N THR A 220 -1.84 23.17 -0.37
CA THR A 220 -1.92 24.64 -0.27
C THR A 220 -2.68 25.13 0.98
N THR A 221 -3.32 24.23 1.76
CA THR A 221 -3.94 24.54 3.05
C THR A 221 -2.93 25.10 4.06
N ASP A 222 -1.65 24.71 4.05
CA ASP A 222 -0.64 25.32 4.94
C ASP A 222 -0.28 26.74 4.50
N TYR A 223 -0.26 27.01 3.20
CA TYR A 223 -0.14 28.38 2.69
C TYR A 223 -1.37 29.22 3.05
N SER A 224 -2.55 28.61 3.13
CA SER A 224 -3.79 29.29 3.51
C SER A 224 -3.77 29.74 4.98
N LYS A 225 -3.24 28.92 5.91
CA LYS A 225 -3.19 29.26 7.34
C LYS A 225 -2.30 30.46 7.62
N ASN A 226 -1.09 30.50 7.05
CA ASN A 226 -0.20 31.64 7.22
C ASN A 226 -0.77 32.92 6.61
N ARG A 227 -1.43 32.82 5.45
CA ARG A 227 -2.09 33.96 4.81
C ARG A 227 -3.30 34.45 5.62
N LEU A 228 -4.08 33.54 6.21
CA LEU A 228 -5.22 33.87 7.05
C LEU A 228 -4.78 34.53 8.37
N CYS A 229 -3.71 34.04 9.01
CA CYS A 229 -3.08 34.68 10.17
C CYS A 229 -2.58 36.09 9.84
N LEU A 230 -1.96 36.28 8.66
CA LEU A 230 -1.50 37.59 8.21
C LEU A 230 -2.67 38.55 7.98
N ILE A 231 -3.76 38.08 7.36
CA ILE A 231 -4.98 38.88 7.16
C ILE A 231 -5.59 39.29 8.51
N ILE A 232 -5.70 38.36 9.46
CA ILE A 232 -6.21 38.64 10.82
C ILE A 232 -5.32 39.66 11.54
N PHE A 233 -4.00 39.57 11.38
CA PHE A 233 -3.05 40.54 11.95
C PHE A 233 -3.18 41.93 11.34
N ILE A 234 -3.37 42.05 10.03
CA ILE A 234 -3.63 43.35 9.39
C ILE A 234 -4.94 43.96 9.89
N ILE A 235 -6.00 43.16 9.99
CA ILE A 235 -7.31 43.62 10.47
C ILE A 235 -7.20 44.11 11.93
N SER A 236 -6.47 43.39 12.79
CA SER A 236 -6.29 43.81 14.19
C SER A 236 -5.52 45.12 14.32
N LEU A 237 -4.49 45.33 13.48
CA LEU A 237 -3.77 46.61 13.43
C LEU A 237 -4.68 47.76 12.99
N ILE A 238 -5.53 47.55 11.98
CA ILE A 238 -6.48 48.57 11.52
C ILE A 238 -7.46 48.93 12.64
N ILE A 239 -8.05 47.93 13.30
CA ILE A 239 -8.97 48.15 14.43
C ILE A 239 -8.26 48.92 15.56
N LEU A 240 -7.03 48.55 15.90
CA LEU A 240 -6.23 49.24 16.91
C LEU A 240 -6.00 50.72 16.52
N THR A 241 -5.68 51.00 15.26
CA THR A 241 -5.51 52.40 14.81
C THR A 241 -6.78 53.22 14.91
N ILE A 242 -7.94 52.63 14.59
CA ILE A 242 -9.25 53.29 14.72
C ILE A 242 -9.53 53.60 16.21
N ILE A 243 -9.30 52.64 17.11
CA ILE A 243 -9.46 52.84 18.57
C ILE A 243 -8.55 53.96 19.06
N LEU A 244 -7.28 53.99 18.63
CA LEU A 244 -6.33 55.04 19.02
C LEU A 244 -6.71 56.43 18.49
N MET A 245 -7.37 56.50 17.32
CA MET A 245 -7.89 57.77 16.81
C MET A 245 -9.08 58.28 17.63
N HIS A 246 -10.01 57.41 18.04
CA HIS A 246 -11.15 57.79 18.89
C HIS A 246 -10.76 58.07 20.34
N ALA A 247 -9.74 57.39 20.88
CA ALA A 247 -9.24 57.65 22.23
C ALA A 247 -8.60 59.05 22.39
N LYS A 248 -8.35 59.75 21.27
CA LYS A 248 -7.74 61.07 21.24
C LYS A 248 -8.74 62.22 21.26
N ASP A 249 -10.01 61.97 21.57
CA ASP A 249 -10.95 63.04 21.86
C ASP A 249 -10.38 63.87 23.02
N PRO A 250 -10.05 65.15 22.79
CA PRO A 250 -9.46 65.98 23.81
C PRO A 250 -10.48 66.05 24.94
N VAL A 251 -10.07 65.61 26.13
CA VAL A 251 -10.78 65.92 27.38
C VAL A 251 -11.05 67.42 27.32
N GLN A 252 -12.30 67.78 27.06
CA GLN A 252 -12.71 69.17 27.11
C GLN A 252 -12.48 69.59 28.56
N THR A 253 -11.37 70.29 28.80
CA THR A 253 -11.12 70.96 30.06
C THR A 253 -12.21 71.99 30.21
N VAL A 254 -13.28 71.62 30.90
CA VAL A 254 -14.35 72.52 31.32
C VAL A 254 -13.65 73.63 32.09
N LYS A 255 -13.50 74.80 31.46
CA LYS A 255 -12.98 76.00 32.10
C LYS A 255 -13.95 76.32 33.24
N GLN A 256 -13.53 76.05 34.48
CA GLN A 256 -14.30 76.49 35.64
C GLN A 256 -14.42 78.03 35.57
N PRO A 257 -15.63 78.59 35.67
CA PRO A 257 -15.81 80.03 35.66
C PRO A 257 -15.14 80.64 36.91
N PHE A 258 -14.33 81.67 36.67
CA PHE A 258 -13.67 82.43 37.72
C PHE A 258 -14.69 82.91 38.76
N ALA A 259 -14.48 82.53 40.01
CA ALA A 259 -15.23 83.04 41.14
C ALA A 259 -15.06 84.56 41.24
N VAL A 260 -16.17 85.29 41.15
CA VAL A 260 -16.24 86.74 41.32
C VAL A 260 -15.71 87.11 42.70
N GLN A 261 -14.57 87.79 42.75
CA GLN A 261 -14.02 88.32 44.00
C GLN A 261 -14.91 89.47 44.50
N LYS A 262 -15.55 89.25 45.65
CA LYS A 262 -16.39 90.23 46.34
C LYS A 262 -15.51 91.37 46.86
N ALA A 263 -15.76 92.59 46.40
CA ALA A 263 -14.99 93.78 46.78
C ALA A 263 -15.00 94.03 48.30
N ARG A 264 -13.82 94.29 48.88
CA ARG A 264 -13.67 94.69 50.28
C ARG A 264 -14.22 96.11 50.51
N PRO A 265 -15.04 96.34 51.54
CA PRO A 265 -15.48 97.69 51.90
C PRO A 265 -14.32 98.53 52.46
N ARG A 266 -14.20 99.78 52.00
CA ARG A 266 -13.29 100.79 52.56
C ARG A 266 -13.81 101.24 53.93
N ARG A 267 -13.01 101.06 54.98
CA ARG A 267 -13.22 101.74 56.27
C ARG A 267 -12.77 103.19 56.12
N TYR A 268 -13.68 104.11 56.39
CA TYR A 268 -13.34 105.51 56.66
C TYR A 268 -12.87 105.61 58.12
N ILE A 269 -11.73 106.27 58.33
CA ILE A 269 -11.27 106.70 59.65
C ILE A 269 -11.66 108.18 59.74
N LEU A 270 -12.49 108.50 60.72
CA LEU A 270 -12.85 109.85 61.17
C LEU A 270 -12.04 110.16 62.43
#